data_AF-A0A9W6KFT0-F1
#
_entry.id   AF-A0A9W6KFT0-F1
#
_cell.length_a   1.000
_cell.length_b   1.000
_cell.length_c   1.000
_cell.angle_alpha   90.00
_cell.angle_beta   90.00
_cell.angle_gamma   90.00
#
_symmetry.space_group_name_H-M   'P 1'
#
loop_
_entity.id
_entity.type
_entity.pdbx_description
1 polymer ?
#
loop_
_entity_poly.entity_id
_entity_poly.type
_entity_poly.pdbx_seq_one_letter_code
_entity_poly.pdbx_strand_id
1 'polypeptide(L)'
;MINLKRIVVSAVTVLAGTAIGLVATGSPAHAATPKCNAAGTQMTLRGVLLDLPVYRTGSSSTVLCGVYFGDRGEDVIDLQWTLNYCYSERLTQDGIFGTGTKAALVRAQGREHIPADGSYGPQTALALSHPQPGPGGCGKL
;
A
#
# COMPACT_ATOMS: atom_id res chain seq x y z
N MET A 1 34.01 -35.60 9.04
CA MET A 1 35.12 -34.88 9.72
C MET A 1 36.18 -34.66 8.65
N ILE A 2 36.56 -33.47 8.16
CA ILE A 2 36.67 -32.12 8.71
C ILE A 2 36.61 -31.12 7.54
N ASN A 3 35.98 -29.97 7.80
CA ASN A 3 35.94 -28.75 7.00
C ASN A 3 37.33 -28.08 6.94
N LEU A 4 37.64 -27.33 5.86
CA LEU A 4 38.29 -26.02 6.06
C LEU A 4 38.04 -25.00 4.92
N LYS A 5 37.17 -24.04 5.25
CA LYS A 5 37.18 -22.60 4.94
C LYS A 5 37.34 -22.09 3.49
N ARG A 6 36.14 -21.82 2.94
CA ARG A 6 35.66 -20.78 2.00
C ARG A 6 36.35 -19.40 2.10
N ILE A 7 36.41 -18.51 1.10
CA ILE A 7 36.05 -18.47 -0.33
C ILE A 7 36.84 -17.27 -0.91
N VAL A 8 37.42 -17.46 -2.09
CA VAL A 8 38.24 -16.50 -2.84
C VAL A 8 37.39 -15.37 -3.44
N VAL A 9 37.85 -14.13 -3.29
CA VAL A 9 37.44 -12.99 -4.14
C VAL A 9 38.20 -13.14 -5.46
N SER A 10 37.50 -13.23 -6.60
CA SER A 10 37.81 -12.55 -7.87
C SER A 10 37.30 -13.29 -9.10
N ALA A 11 36.98 -12.47 -10.12
CA ALA A 11 36.99 -12.78 -11.55
C ALA A 11 35.84 -13.65 -12.09
N VAL A 12 34.86 -13.00 -12.71
CA VAL A 12 34.21 -13.58 -13.90
C VAL A 12 34.73 -12.81 -15.11
N THR A 13 35.79 -13.38 -15.69
CA THR A 13 36.29 -13.09 -17.02
C THR A 13 35.25 -13.47 -18.07
N VAL A 14 34.98 -12.55 -18.99
CA VAL A 14 34.11 -12.73 -20.15
C VAL A 14 34.77 -13.71 -21.12
N LEU A 15 34.10 -14.81 -21.42
CA LEU A 15 34.42 -15.70 -22.53
C LEU A 15 33.30 -15.63 -23.57
N ALA A 16 33.67 -15.24 -24.79
CA ALA A 16 32.82 -15.30 -25.96
C ALA A 16 32.55 -16.77 -26.33
N GLY A 17 31.27 -17.16 -26.35
CA GLY A 17 30.81 -18.48 -26.76
C GLY A 17 29.34 -18.41 -27.17
N THR A 18 29.04 -18.83 -28.40
CA THR A 18 27.71 -18.85 -28.99
C THR A 18 26.74 -19.68 -28.16
N ALA A 19 25.75 -19.04 -27.55
CA ALA A 19 24.60 -19.72 -26.96
C ALA A 19 23.34 -18.84 -27.14
N ILE A 20 22.30 -19.49 -27.66
CA ILE A 20 20.90 -19.09 -27.80
C ILE A 20 20.55 -17.86 -26.95
N GLY A 21 20.15 -16.77 -27.63
CA GLY A 21 19.69 -15.56 -26.98
C GLY A 21 18.52 -15.84 -26.04
N LEU A 22 18.82 -16.01 -24.75
CA LEU A 22 17.87 -15.79 -23.69
C LEU A 22 17.59 -14.28 -23.71
N VAL A 23 16.48 -13.91 -24.35
CA VAL A 23 15.85 -12.62 -24.10
C VAL A 23 15.65 -12.59 -22.59
N ALA A 24 16.43 -11.76 -21.89
CA ALA A 24 16.16 -11.44 -20.52
C ALA A 24 14.77 -10.80 -20.52
N THR A 25 13.75 -11.59 -20.22
CA THR A 25 12.45 -11.05 -19.83
C THR A 25 12.71 -10.35 -18.52
N GLY A 26 13.10 -9.07 -18.60
CA GLY A 26 13.19 -8.21 -17.43
C GLY A 26 11.89 -8.41 -16.69
N SER A 27 11.97 -8.92 -15.46
CA SER A 27 10.82 -8.95 -14.57
C SER A 27 10.22 -7.54 -14.62
N PRO A 28 8.90 -7.37 -14.76
CA PRO A 28 8.32 -6.05 -14.74
C PRO A 28 8.83 -5.38 -13.48
N ALA A 29 9.63 -4.32 -13.66
CA ALA A 29 10.03 -3.47 -12.58
C ALA A 29 8.71 -2.91 -12.05
N HIS A 30 8.21 -3.49 -10.96
CA HIS A 30 7.08 -2.93 -10.25
C HIS A 30 7.58 -1.57 -9.76
N ALA A 31 7.24 -0.53 -10.53
CA ALA A 31 7.49 0.84 -10.15
C ALA A 31 6.98 1.01 -8.72
N ALA A 32 7.77 1.69 -7.88
CA ALA A 32 7.35 2.01 -6.53
C ALA A 32 5.92 2.57 -6.57
N THR A 33 5.03 2.01 -5.75
CA THR A 33 3.63 2.41 -5.73
C THR A 33 3.56 3.94 -5.53
N PRO A 34 2.83 4.69 -6.37
CA PRO A 34 2.74 6.13 -6.21
C PRO A 34 2.10 6.46 -4.85
N LYS A 35 2.51 7.56 -4.24
CA LYS A 35 1.85 8.04 -3.02
C LYS A 35 0.45 8.52 -3.36
N CYS A 36 -0.52 8.23 -2.49
CA CYS A 36 -1.83 8.87 -2.60
C CYS A 36 -1.65 10.38 -2.40
N ASN A 37 -2.55 11.17 -2.99
CA ASN A 37 -2.45 12.63 -2.93
C ASN A 37 -3.80 13.30 -2.69
N ALA A 38 -4.88 12.54 -2.54
CA ALA A 38 -6.20 13.07 -2.26
C ALA A 38 -7.11 12.03 -1.58
N ALA A 39 -8.20 12.51 -0.99
CA ALA A 39 -9.33 11.70 -0.51
C ALA A 39 -10.37 11.53 -1.63
N GLY A 40 -10.92 10.33 -1.84
CA GLY A 40 -11.85 10.15 -2.95
C GLY A 40 -12.84 9.01 -2.84
N THR A 41 -14.03 9.26 -3.38
CA THR A 41 -15.09 8.27 -3.51
C THR A 41 -14.88 7.41 -4.75
N GLN A 42 -14.82 6.09 -4.55
CA GLN A 42 -14.66 5.11 -5.62
C GLN A 42 -15.84 4.15 -5.64
N MET A 43 -16.28 3.74 -6.84
CA MET A 43 -17.36 2.77 -7.00
C MET A 43 -16.79 1.36 -7.08
N THR A 44 -17.29 0.46 -6.24
CA THR A 44 -16.99 -0.97 -6.33
C THR A 44 -17.73 -1.63 -7.48
N LEU A 45 -17.34 -2.86 -7.85
CA LEU A 45 -18.06 -3.66 -8.86
C LEU A 45 -19.52 -3.93 -8.49
N ARG A 46 -19.89 -3.77 -7.21
CA ARG A 46 -21.25 -3.98 -6.69
C ARG A 46 -22.08 -2.69 -6.65
N GLY A 47 -21.57 -1.59 -7.21
CA GLY A 47 -22.26 -0.29 -7.22
C GLY A 47 -22.25 0.42 -5.86
N VAL A 48 -21.39 0.00 -4.94
CA VAL A 48 -21.22 0.65 -3.63
C VAL A 48 -20.18 1.75 -3.76
N LEU A 49 -20.46 2.94 -3.21
CA LEU A 49 -19.51 4.05 -3.13
C LEU A 49 -18.73 3.97 -1.81
N LEU A 50 -17.42 4.12 -1.88
CA LEU A 50 -16.51 4.08 -0.73
C LEU A 50 -15.53 5.25 -0.77
N ASP A 51 -15.34 5.92 0.36
CA ASP A 51 -14.36 7.00 0.55
C ASP A 51 -13.04 6.43 1.05
N LEU A 52 -11.98 6.64 0.28
CA LEU A 52 -10.66 6.11 0.60
C LEU A 52 -9.52 6.91 -0.08
N PRO A 53 -8.28 6.80 0.43
CA PRO A 53 -7.12 7.45 -0.17
C PRO A 53 -6.93 7.06 -1.63
N VAL A 54 -6.81 8.06 -2.50
CA VAL A 54 -6.61 7.89 -3.95
C VAL A 54 -5.41 8.68 -4.45
N TYR A 55 -4.85 8.21 -5.56
CA TYR A 55 -3.96 9.00 -6.39
C TYR A 55 -4.76 9.60 -7.55
N ARG A 56 -4.81 10.93 -7.58
CA ARG A 56 -5.43 11.70 -8.67
C ARG A 56 -4.38 12.33 -9.56
N THR A 57 -4.63 12.24 -10.86
CA THR A 57 -3.84 12.91 -11.89
C THR A 57 -4.77 13.39 -13.00
N GLY A 58 -4.98 14.71 -13.07
CA GLY A 58 -5.98 15.30 -13.97
C GLY A 58 -7.37 14.71 -13.72
N SER A 59 -7.98 14.12 -14.74
CA SER A 59 -9.30 13.48 -14.66
C SER A 59 -9.26 12.01 -14.24
N SER A 60 -8.09 11.44 -13.97
CA SER A 60 -7.92 10.04 -13.59
C SER A 60 -7.73 9.89 -12.08
N SER A 61 -8.30 8.83 -11.51
CA SER A 61 -8.18 8.47 -10.09
C SER A 61 -7.90 6.97 -9.96
N THR A 62 -7.00 6.57 -9.06
CA THR A 62 -6.73 5.16 -8.75
C THR A 62 -6.57 4.95 -7.25
N VAL A 63 -6.97 3.77 -6.79
CA VAL A 63 -6.80 3.28 -5.41
C VAL A 63 -5.46 2.58 -5.20
N LEU A 64 -4.73 2.34 -6.30
CA LEU A 64 -3.42 1.68 -6.29
C LEU A 64 -2.32 2.69 -5.96
N CYS A 65 -2.39 3.22 -4.74
CA CYS A 65 -1.45 4.19 -4.19
C CYS A 65 -1.10 3.84 -2.74
N GLY A 66 -0.13 4.55 -2.17
CA GLY A 66 0.32 4.33 -0.80
C GLY A 66 0.26 5.56 0.10
N VAL A 67 -0.03 5.34 1.38
CA VAL A 67 0.09 6.32 2.47
C VAL A 67 0.99 5.72 3.56
N TYR A 68 2.04 6.43 3.91
CA TYR A 68 3.13 5.92 4.75
C TYR A 68 3.44 6.83 5.94
N PHE A 69 4.19 6.30 6.91
CA PHE A 69 4.65 7.07 8.05
C PHE A 69 5.39 8.34 7.62
N GLY A 70 5.01 9.47 8.21
CA GLY A 70 5.54 10.79 7.91
C GLY A 70 4.81 11.52 6.77
N ASP A 71 3.94 10.84 6.02
CA ASP A 71 3.10 11.49 5.02
C ASP A 71 2.11 12.46 5.68
N ARG A 72 1.70 13.46 4.90
CA ARG A 72 0.77 14.50 5.31
C ARG A 72 -0.14 14.90 4.17
N GLY A 73 -1.42 15.09 4.45
CA GLY A 73 -2.38 15.52 3.45
C GLY A 73 -3.77 14.96 3.65
N GLU A 74 -4.64 15.24 2.67
CA GLU A 74 -6.02 14.78 2.65
C GLU A 74 -6.14 13.25 2.60
N ASP A 75 -5.22 12.58 1.93
CA ASP A 75 -5.10 11.12 1.91
C ASP A 75 -4.88 10.53 3.32
N VAL A 76 -4.11 11.23 4.16
CA VAL A 76 -3.91 10.82 5.56
C VAL A 76 -5.16 11.09 6.40
N ILE A 77 -5.83 12.24 6.20
CA ILE A 77 -7.09 12.56 6.88
C ILE A 77 -8.13 11.47 6.59
N ASP A 78 -8.24 11.07 5.33
CA ASP A 78 -9.19 10.06 4.88
C ASP A 78 -8.87 8.68 5.49
N LEU A 79 -7.59 8.30 5.52
CA LEU A 79 -7.16 7.10 6.25
C LEU A 79 -7.51 7.16 7.74
N GLN A 80 -7.26 8.29 8.41
CA GLN A 80 -7.61 8.47 9.82
C GLN A 80 -9.13 8.40 10.04
N TRP A 81 -9.92 8.91 9.10
CA TRP A 81 -11.37 8.76 9.12
C TRP A 81 -11.80 7.30 8.95
N THR A 82 -11.28 6.59 7.96
CA THR A 82 -11.53 5.15 7.76
C THR A 82 -11.25 4.35 9.04
N LEU A 83 -10.09 4.59 9.67
CA LEU A 83 -9.71 3.92 10.91
C LEU A 83 -10.67 4.24 12.06
N ASN A 84 -11.05 5.50 12.23
CA ASN A 84 -12.00 5.88 13.28
C ASN A 84 -13.40 5.30 13.04
N TYR A 85 -13.91 5.39 11.81
CA TYR A 85 -15.29 5.04 11.47
C TYR A 85 -15.49 3.52 11.39
N CYS A 86 -14.64 2.81 10.64
CA CYS A 86 -14.81 1.39 10.39
C CYS A 86 -14.11 0.48 11.40
N TYR A 87 -13.14 1.01 12.14
CA TYR A 87 -12.36 0.23 13.11
C TYR A 87 -12.45 0.75 14.55
N SER A 88 -13.28 1.78 14.79
CA SER A 88 -13.49 2.35 16.13
C SER A 88 -12.19 2.84 16.78
N GLU A 89 -11.26 3.32 15.96
CA GLU A 89 -10.07 4.00 16.42
C GLU A 89 -10.42 5.41 16.94
N ARG A 90 -9.50 6.02 17.70
CA ARG A 90 -9.72 7.32 18.35
C ARG A 90 -8.61 8.30 17.99
N LEU A 91 -8.32 8.38 16.69
CA LEU A 91 -7.31 9.27 16.13
C LEU A 91 -7.84 10.70 16.03
N THR A 92 -6.94 11.67 16.16
CA THR A 92 -7.21 13.01 15.63
C THR A 92 -7.06 12.94 14.11
N GLN A 93 -8.02 13.48 13.36
CA GLN A 93 -7.96 13.59 11.90
C GLN A 93 -7.18 14.85 11.50
N ASP A 94 -5.89 14.88 11.84
CA ASP A 94 -4.99 16.02 11.62
C ASP A 94 -4.23 15.96 10.29
N GLY A 95 -4.39 14.86 9.54
CA GLY A 95 -3.70 14.64 8.28
C GLY A 95 -2.21 14.40 8.45
N ILE A 96 -1.75 13.95 9.62
CA ILE A 96 -0.35 13.60 9.88
C ILE A 96 -0.24 12.10 10.18
N PHE A 97 0.51 11.37 9.35
CA PHE A 97 0.75 9.95 9.59
C PHE A 97 1.85 9.78 10.62
N GLY A 98 1.47 9.93 11.89
CA GLY A 98 2.32 9.71 13.05
C GLY A 98 2.26 8.28 13.61
N THR A 99 2.84 8.10 14.80
CA THR A 99 2.85 6.83 15.52
C THR A 99 1.45 6.33 15.86
N GLY A 100 0.54 7.24 16.21
CA GLY A 100 -0.87 6.93 16.47
C GLY A 100 -1.57 6.30 15.26
N THR A 101 -1.48 6.97 14.10
CA THR A 101 -2.03 6.47 12.83
C THR A 101 -1.41 5.12 12.46
N LYS A 102 -0.09 4.96 12.59
CA LYS A 102 0.59 3.68 12.34
C LYS A 102 0.03 2.55 13.21
N ALA A 103 -0.09 2.77 14.51
CA ALA A 103 -0.56 1.75 15.44
C ALA A 103 -2.03 1.37 15.19
N ALA A 104 -2.88 2.34 14.86
CA ALA A 104 -4.25 2.11 14.45
C ALA A 104 -4.34 1.29 13.16
N LEU A 105 -3.51 1.61 12.16
CA LEU A 105 -3.47 0.87 10.92
C LEU A 105 -3.03 -0.59 11.12
N VAL A 106 -2.00 -0.84 11.94
CA VAL A 106 -1.58 -2.21 12.30
C VAL A 106 -2.73 -3.02 12.90
N ARG A 107 -3.53 -2.41 13.79
CA ARG A 107 -4.71 -3.08 14.38
C ARG A 107 -5.78 -3.38 13.34
N ALA A 108 -6.09 -2.43 12.47
CA ALA A 108 -7.06 -2.61 11.39
C ALA A 108 -6.62 -3.72 10.42
N GLN A 109 -5.35 -3.70 9.97
CA GLN A 109 -4.76 -4.75 9.15
C GLN A 109 -4.85 -6.14 9.82
N GLY A 110 -4.60 -6.21 11.13
CA GLY A 110 -4.77 -7.43 11.91
C GLY A 110 -6.22 -7.95 11.94
N ARG A 111 -7.21 -7.06 12.06
CA ARG A 111 -8.64 -7.43 11.98
C ARG A 111 -9.04 -7.93 10.60
N GLU A 112 -8.36 -7.45 9.56
CA GLU A 112 -8.56 -7.90 8.19
C GLU A 112 -7.70 -9.11 7.79
N HIS A 113 -6.93 -9.67 8.71
CA HIS A 113 -6.09 -10.86 8.49
C HIS A 113 -5.08 -10.68 7.34
N ILE A 114 -4.57 -9.47 7.17
CA ILE A 114 -3.48 -9.14 6.23
C ILE A 114 -2.19 -8.83 7.00
N PRO A 115 -1.00 -8.75 6.35
CA PRO A 115 0.23 -8.33 7.00
C PRO A 115 0.04 -6.98 7.69
N ALA A 116 0.31 -6.94 9.00
CA ALA A 116 0.10 -5.78 9.85
C ALA A 116 1.38 -4.94 9.97
N ASP A 117 1.87 -4.42 8.84
CA ASP A 117 3.12 -3.65 8.73
C ASP A 117 2.97 -2.15 9.05
N GLY A 118 1.73 -1.68 9.18
CA GLY A 118 1.40 -0.28 9.45
C GLY A 118 1.66 0.64 8.26
N SER A 119 1.64 0.11 7.04
CA SER A 119 1.71 0.87 5.79
C SER A 119 0.44 0.70 4.99
N TYR A 120 -0.14 1.80 4.49
CA TYR A 120 -1.30 1.73 3.63
C TYR A 120 -0.82 1.61 2.19
N GLY A 121 -0.93 0.43 1.59
CA GLY A 121 -0.63 0.20 0.17
C GLY A 121 -1.79 -0.49 -0.54
N PRO A 122 -1.64 -0.89 -1.82
CA PRO A 122 -2.75 -1.42 -2.61
C PRO A 122 -3.44 -2.64 -1.99
N GLN A 123 -2.68 -3.54 -1.36
CA GLN A 123 -3.26 -4.67 -0.64
C GLN A 123 -4.12 -4.22 0.55
N THR A 124 -3.65 -3.21 1.29
CA THR A 124 -4.39 -2.64 2.42
C THR A 124 -5.62 -1.89 1.93
N ALA A 125 -5.52 -1.12 0.84
CA ALA A 125 -6.64 -0.43 0.22
C ALA A 125 -7.77 -1.40 -0.19
N LEU A 126 -7.43 -2.57 -0.74
CA LEU A 126 -8.41 -3.58 -1.13
C LEU A 126 -8.99 -4.38 0.05
N ALA A 127 -8.20 -4.56 1.12
CA ALA A 127 -8.57 -5.42 2.23
C ALA A 127 -9.33 -4.70 3.35
N LEU A 128 -9.02 -3.41 3.59
CA LEU A 128 -9.73 -2.62 4.59
C LEU A 128 -11.16 -2.34 4.17
N SER A 129 -12.02 -2.23 5.18
CA SER A 129 -13.36 -1.70 5.08
C SER A 129 -13.29 -0.18 5.17
N HIS A 130 -13.87 0.49 4.18
CA HIS A 130 -13.89 1.94 4.02
C HIS A 130 -15.29 2.51 4.27
N PRO A 131 -15.40 3.77 4.72
CA PRO A 131 -16.67 4.45 4.88
C PRO A 131 -17.41 4.57 3.55
N GLN A 132 -18.74 4.44 3.59
CA GLN A 132 -19.61 4.84 2.49
C GLN A 132 -20.05 6.30 2.67
N PRO A 133 -20.18 7.09 1.59
CA PRO A 133 -20.73 8.44 1.66
C PRO A 133 -22.15 8.48 2.26
N GLY A 134 -22.43 9.49 3.09
CA GLY A 134 -23.74 9.66 3.73
C GLY A 134 -23.95 8.76 4.96
N PRO A 135 -25.19 8.39 5.31
CA PRO A 135 -25.47 7.51 6.46
C PRO A 135 -25.11 6.04 6.19
N GLY A 136 -24.18 5.78 5.26
CA GLY A 136 -23.78 4.46 4.85
C GLY A 136 -22.88 3.75 5.86
N GLY A 137 -22.73 2.44 5.68
CA GLY A 137 -21.91 1.59 6.54
C GLY A 137 -20.44 1.59 6.12
N CYS A 138 -19.76 0.50 6.45
CA CYS A 138 -18.41 0.21 6.00
C CYS A 138 -18.41 -0.93 4.99
N GLY A 139 -17.62 -0.82 3.93
CA GLY A 139 -17.55 -1.80 2.86
C GLY A 139 -16.16 -1.94 2.27
N LYS A 140 -15.90 -3.04 1.57
CA LYS A 140 -14.64 -3.31 0.88
C LYS A 140 -14.77 -3.10 -0.62
N LEU A 141 -13.65 -2.85 -1.29
CA LEU A 141 -13.55 -2.71 -2.74
C LEU A 141 -13.97 -4.00 -3.49
#